data_AF-A0AAU9M7J0-F1
#
_entry.id   AF-A0AAU9M7J0-F1
#
_cell.length_a   1.000
_cell.length_b   1.000
_cell.length_c   1.000
_cell.angle_alpha   90.00
_cell.angle_beta   90.00
_cell.angle_gamma   90.00
#
_symmetry.space_group_name_H-M   'P 1'
#
loop_
_entity.id
_entity.type
_entity.pdbx_description
1 polymer ?
#
loop_
_entity_poly.entity_id
_entity_poly.type
_entity_poly.pdbx_seq_one_letter_code
_entity_poly.pdbx_strand_id
1 'polypeptide(L)'
;MAASGNHHPHQLIGFLILLMANIKEYVPIVYTPTVGIVCQKYSGLFRRPRGMYFSALDRGKMVSIVYNWPAEQVDMIIVTDGSRIMGRGDLGVQGIGIAIGKLDLYVAAAGINPQRVM
;
A
#
# COMPACT_ATOMS: atom_id res chain seq x y z
N MET A 1 0.96 15.64 -9.65
CA MET A 1 0.00 15.93 -8.55
C MET A 1 -0.06 14.66 -7.72
N ALA A 2 0.72 14.58 -6.63
CA ALA A 2 0.76 13.40 -5.80
C ALA A 2 -0.51 13.35 -4.93
N ALA A 3 -1.34 12.34 -5.15
CA ALA A 3 -2.51 12.10 -4.31
C ALA A 3 -2.06 11.32 -3.07
N SER A 4 -2.01 11.98 -1.93
CA SER A 4 -1.91 11.35 -0.61
C SER A 4 -3.33 10.90 -0.21
N GLY A 5 -3.52 9.59 -0.06
CA GLY A 5 -4.79 9.04 0.39
C GLY A 5 -4.84 8.93 1.90
N ASN A 6 -5.74 9.67 2.55
CA ASN A 6 -5.96 9.53 3.99
C ASN A 6 -6.50 8.14 4.31
N HIS A 7 -5.73 7.40 5.09
CA HIS A 7 -6.21 6.24 5.80
C HIS A 7 -7.24 6.68 6.83
N HIS A 8 -8.50 6.24 6.70
CA HIS A 8 -9.46 6.40 7.79
C HIS A 8 -9.00 5.49 8.95
N PRO A 9 -8.50 6.05 10.07
CA PRO A 9 -7.80 5.26 11.08
C PRO A 9 -8.72 4.18 11.68
N HIS A 10 -10.01 4.46 11.84
CA HIS A 10 -10.97 3.50 12.37
C HIS A 10 -11.18 2.27 11.47
N GLN A 11 -11.23 2.45 10.14
CA GLN A 11 -11.41 1.33 9.21
C GLN A 11 -10.15 0.47 9.12
N LEU A 12 -8.98 1.11 9.13
CA LEU A 12 -7.69 0.41 9.11
C LEU A 12 -7.49 -0.42 10.38
N ILE A 13 -7.76 0.15 11.56
CA ILE A 13 -7.61 -0.55 12.84
C ILE A 13 -8.55 -1.76 12.90
N GLY A 14 -9.83 -1.61 12.52
CA GLY A 14 -10.77 -2.73 12.48
C GLY A 14 -10.35 -3.85 11.53
N PHE A 15 -9.85 -3.49 10.35
CA PHE A 15 -9.28 -4.43 9.39
C PHE A 15 -8.07 -5.18 9.96
N LEU A 16 -7.13 -4.48 10.59
CA LEU A 16 -5.92 -5.08 11.16
C LEU A 16 -6.25 -6.04 12.29
N ILE A 17 -7.19 -5.69 13.18
CA ILE A 17 -7.67 -6.57 14.24
C ILE A 17 -8.21 -7.87 13.65
N LEU A 18 -9.04 -7.80 12.60
CA LEU A 18 -9.60 -8.97 11.94
C LEU A 18 -8.50 -9.83 11.29
N LEU A 19 -7.56 -9.19 10.60
CA LEU A 19 -6.43 -9.87 9.95
C LEU A 19 -5.53 -10.57 10.96
N MET A 20 -5.22 -9.93 12.08
CA MET A 20 -4.41 -10.51 13.16
C MET A 20 -5.11 -11.71 13.82
N ALA A 21 -6.42 -11.63 14.02
CA ALA A 21 -7.20 -12.71 14.66
C ALA A 21 -7.19 -14.00 13.84
N ASN A 22 -7.19 -13.92 12.49
CA ASN A 22 -7.26 -15.10 11.61
C ASN A 22 -6.27 -15.02 10.43
N ILE A 23 -4.99 -14.77 10.74
CA ILE A 23 -3.98 -14.48 9.71
C ILE A 23 -3.85 -15.58 8.65
N LYS A 24 -3.93 -16.86 9.03
CA LYS A 24 -3.81 -17.99 8.08
C LYS A 24 -4.94 -18.01 7.04
N GLU A 25 -6.14 -17.61 7.45
CA GLU A 25 -7.33 -17.60 6.59
C GLU A 25 -7.37 -16.35 5.71
N TYR A 26 -7.00 -15.19 6.26
CA TYR A 26 -7.12 -13.92 5.54
C TYR A 26 -5.91 -13.57 4.67
N VAL A 27 -4.70 -14.07 4.94
CA VAL A 27 -3.51 -13.80 4.11
C VAL A 27 -3.73 -14.14 2.63
N PRO A 28 -4.32 -15.28 2.24
CA PRO A 28 -4.60 -15.58 0.83
C PRO A 28 -5.56 -14.60 0.15
N ILE A 29 -6.41 -13.90 0.93
CA ILE A 29 -7.38 -12.92 0.43
C ILE A 29 -6.72 -11.55 0.26
N VAL A 30 -5.94 -11.10 1.25
CA VAL A 30 -5.32 -9.75 1.24
C VAL A 30 -3.98 -9.70 0.49
N TYR A 31 -3.30 -10.83 0.34
CA TYR A 31 -2.01 -10.94 -0.32
C TYR A 31 -2.05 -12.03 -1.39
N THR A 32 -1.09 -12.96 -1.43
CA THR A 32 -0.98 -13.95 -2.51
C THR A 32 -1.95 -15.12 -2.33
N PRO A 33 -2.68 -15.54 -3.38
CA PRO A 33 -2.53 -15.15 -4.80
C PRO A 33 -3.39 -13.96 -5.25
N THR A 34 -4.37 -13.54 -4.44
CA THR A 34 -5.42 -12.58 -4.81
C THR A 34 -4.90 -11.21 -5.22
N VAL A 35 -3.89 -10.68 -4.51
CA VAL A 35 -3.28 -9.36 -4.77
C VAL A 35 -2.76 -9.24 -6.20
N GLY A 36 -2.26 -10.34 -6.78
CA GLY A 36 -1.79 -10.32 -8.16
C GLY A 36 -2.92 -10.11 -9.17
N ILE A 37 -4.11 -10.68 -8.91
CA ILE A 37 -5.31 -10.47 -9.72
C ILE A 37 -5.81 -9.04 -9.54
N VAL A 38 -5.80 -8.53 -8.30
CA VAL A 38 -6.16 -7.15 -7.98
C VAL A 38 -5.24 -6.17 -8.72
N CYS A 39 -3.93 -6.38 -8.73
CA CYS A 39 -2.99 -5.54 -9.49
C CYS A 39 -3.28 -5.53 -10.99
N GLN A 40 -3.71 -6.63 -11.59
CA GLN A 40 -4.07 -6.64 -13.02
C GLN A 40 -5.34 -5.83 -13.34
N LYS A 41 -6.22 -5.66 -12.35
CA LYS A 41 -7.51 -4.97 -12.48
C LYS A 41 -7.60 -3.70 -11.63
N TYR A 42 -6.46 -3.17 -11.17
CA TYR A 42 -6.42 -2.19 -10.08
C TYR A 42 -7.19 -0.92 -10.44
N SER A 43 -7.01 -0.41 -11.65
CA SER A 43 -7.70 0.77 -12.14
C SER A 43 -9.22 0.63 -12.16
N GLY A 44 -9.75 -0.54 -12.56
CA GLY A 44 -11.19 -0.82 -12.56
C GLY A 44 -11.78 -1.09 -11.16
N LEU A 45 -10.94 -1.46 -10.19
CA LEU A 45 -11.33 -1.69 -8.80
C LEU A 45 -11.04 -0.48 -7.89
N PHE A 46 -10.45 0.57 -8.44
CA PHE A 46 -9.99 1.71 -7.68
C PHE A 46 -11.16 2.43 -7.01
N ARG A 47 -11.02 2.67 -5.70
CA ARG A 47 -12.02 3.42 -4.91
C ARG A 47 -11.42 4.67 -4.28
N ARG A 48 -10.25 4.49 -3.65
CA ARG A 48 -9.54 5.55 -2.92
C ARG A 48 -8.04 5.33 -3.06
N PRO A 49 -7.24 6.40 -3.11
CA PRO A 49 -5.79 6.26 -3.05
C PRO A 49 -5.36 5.68 -1.70
N ARG A 50 -4.34 4.83 -1.72
CA ARG A 50 -3.62 4.34 -0.53
C ARG A 50 -2.12 4.45 -0.83
N GLY A 51 -1.38 5.10 0.06
CA GLY A 51 0.04 5.41 -0.13
C GLY A 51 0.27 6.72 -0.89
N MET A 52 1.52 6.93 -1.31
CA MET A 52 1.97 8.10 -2.05
C MET A 52 2.47 7.70 -3.44
N TYR A 53 2.16 8.52 -4.45
CA TYR A 53 2.49 8.24 -5.85
C TYR A 53 3.44 9.31 -6.40
N PHE A 54 4.52 8.85 -7.02
CA PHE A 54 5.50 9.70 -7.70
C PHE A 54 5.58 9.33 -9.17
N SER A 55 5.68 10.33 -10.02
CA SER A 55 5.94 10.19 -11.45
C SER A 55 7.28 10.81 -11.82
N ALA A 56 7.77 10.53 -13.02
CA ALA A 56 8.95 11.20 -13.55
C ALA A 56 8.78 12.74 -13.64
N LEU A 57 7.55 13.23 -13.74
CA LEU A 57 7.24 14.67 -13.78
C LEU A 57 7.45 15.36 -12.42
N ASP A 58 7.52 14.59 -11.33
CA ASP A 58 7.74 15.11 -9.98
C ASP A 58 9.24 15.24 -9.65
N ARG A 59 10.13 14.97 -10.61
CA ARG A 59 11.58 15.12 -10.45
C ARG A 59 11.94 16.54 -9.99
N GLY A 60 12.73 16.63 -8.93
CA GLY A 60 13.10 17.89 -8.30
C GLY A 60 12.04 18.45 -7.32
N LYS A 61 10.86 17.86 -7.24
CA LYS A 61 9.77 18.24 -6.31
C LYS A 61 9.38 17.13 -5.34
N MET A 62 9.99 15.94 -5.44
CA MET A 62 9.64 14.79 -4.59
C MET A 62 9.73 15.11 -3.10
N VAL A 63 10.77 15.86 -2.68
CA VAL A 63 10.96 16.25 -1.28
C VAL A 63 9.78 17.08 -0.77
N SER A 64 9.30 18.07 -1.54
CA SER A 64 8.15 18.88 -1.12
C SER A 64 6.85 18.08 -1.11
N ILE A 65 6.73 17.09 -2.00
CA ILE A 65 5.57 16.19 -2.05
C ILE A 65 5.50 15.27 -0.83
N VAL A 66 6.63 14.80 -0.30
CA VAL A 66 6.67 13.93 0.89
C VAL A 66 6.00 14.60 2.10
N TYR A 67 6.10 15.92 2.23
CA TYR A 67 5.43 16.68 3.30
C TYR A 67 3.89 16.68 3.21
N ASN A 68 3.30 16.17 2.13
CA ASN A 68 1.85 15.93 2.05
C ASN A 68 1.42 14.62 2.72
N TRP A 69 2.37 13.81 3.20
CA TRP A 69 2.05 12.63 4.00
C TRP A 69 1.58 13.07 5.39
N PRO A 70 0.44 12.55 5.91
CA PRO A 70 -0.15 13.04 7.15
C PRO A 70 0.63 12.64 8.41
N ALA A 71 1.51 11.64 8.34
CA ALA A 71 2.30 11.22 9.50
C ALA A 71 3.59 12.03 9.60
N GLU A 72 3.81 12.65 10.77
CA GLU A 72 5.05 13.38 11.07
C GLU A 72 6.28 12.45 11.14
N GLN A 73 6.07 11.19 11.52
CA GLN A 73 7.12 10.19 11.64
C GLN A 73 6.74 8.91 10.90
N VAL A 74 7.64 8.44 10.04
CA VAL A 74 7.50 7.19 9.29
C VAL A 74 8.72 6.32 9.59
N ASP A 75 8.47 5.08 10.05
CA ASP A 75 9.51 4.10 10.39
C ASP A 75 9.74 3.09 9.26
N MET A 76 8.73 2.87 8.42
CA MET A 76 8.75 1.87 7.37
C MET A 76 8.09 2.39 6.10
N ILE A 77 8.76 2.16 4.98
CA ILE A 77 8.28 2.50 3.64
C ILE A 77 8.33 1.24 2.79
N ILE A 78 7.26 0.95 2.05
CA ILE A 78 7.31 -0.07 1.01
C ILE A 78 7.08 0.57 -0.35
N VAL A 79 8.14 0.57 -1.16
CA VAL A 79 8.13 1.19 -2.49
C VAL A 79 8.12 0.15 -3.60
N THR A 80 7.42 0.46 -4.69
CA THR A 80 7.43 -0.31 -5.94
C THR A 80 7.34 0.64 -7.13
N ASP A 81 8.10 0.37 -8.18
CA ASP A 81 7.95 1.00 -9.49
C ASP A 81 6.91 0.26 -10.36
N GLY A 82 6.59 -0.99 -10.00
CA GLY A 82 5.59 -1.81 -10.67
C GLY A 82 6.12 -2.57 -11.89
N SER A 83 7.43 -2.49 -12.17
CA SER A 83 8.05 -3.09 -13.36
C SER A 83 8.01 -4.63 -13.36
N ARG A 84 7.89 -5.25 -12.19
CA ARG A 84 7.76 -6.71 -12.05
C ARG A 84 6.85 -7.11 -10.90
N ILE A 85 5.57 -7.29 -11.20
CA ILE A 85 4.57 -7.77 -10.24
C ILE A 85 4.49 -9.29 -10.30
N MET A 86 5.27 -9.93 -9.42
CA MET A 86 5.32 -11.39 -9.30
C MET A 86 5.62 -12.05 -10.68
N GLY A 87 4.85 -13.06 -11.09
CA GLY A 87 4.92 -13.68 -12.42
C GLY A 87 4.05 -13.01 -13.48
N ARG A 88 3.52 -11.80 -13.24
CA ARG A 88 2.57 -11.12 -14.14
C ARG A 88 3.19 -10.02 -15.00
N GLY A 89 4.50 -9.80 -14.88
CA GLY A 89 5.22 -8.80 -15.66
C GLY A 89 5.03 -7.37 -15.12
N ASP A 90 5.18 -6.41 -16.02
CA ASP A 90 5.06 -4.98 -15.72
C ASP A 90 3.58 -4.57 -15.64
N LEU A 91 3.19 -4.00 -14.50
CA LEU A 91 1.84 -3.44 -14.29
C LEU A 91 1.89 -1.95 -13.93
N GLY A 92 3.08 -1.33 -13.94
CA GLY A 92 3.33 0.06 -13.55
C GLY A 92 2.61 0.43 -12.24
N VAL A 93 1.92 1.57 -12.24
CA VAL A 93 1.20 2.10 -11.06
C VAL A 93 0.18 1.13 -10.46
N GLN A 94 -0.36 0.19 -11.25
CA GLN A 94 -1.32 -0.80 -10.75
C GLN A 94 -0.67 -1.84 -9.82
N GLY A 95 0.66 -1.93 -9.86
CA GLY A 95 1.47 -2.75 -8.97
C GLY A 95 1.48 -2.31 -7.50
N ILE A 96 0.93 -1.13 -7.19
CA ILE A 96 0.89 -0.57 -5.82
C ILE A 96 0.21 -1.51 -4.80
N GLY A 97 -0.70 -2.38 -5.26
CA GLY A 97 -1.35 -3.39 -4.41
C GLY A 97 -0.35 -4.32 -3.69
N ILE A 98 0.83 -4.57 -4.27
CA ILE A 98 1.89 -5.35 -3.61
C ILE A 98 2.47 -4.60 -2.42
N ALA A 99 2.76 -3.30 -2.57
CA ALA A 99 3.31 -2.50 -1.48
C ALA A 99 2.31 -2.38 -0.33
N ILE A 100 1.06 -2.05 -0.66
CA ILE A 100 -0.05 -1.98 0.30
C ILE A 100 -0.22 -3.31 1.06
N GLY A 101 -0.29 -4.43 0.35
CA GLY A 101 -0.50 -5.74 0.97
C GLY A 101 0.66 -6.15 1.86
N LYS A 102 1.92 -5.93 1.43
CA LYS A 102 3.09 -6.20 2.29
C LYS A 102 3.04 -5.36 3.57
N LEU A 103 2.70 -4.08 3.46
CA LEU A 103 2.67 -3.14 4.56
C LEU A 103 1.59 -3.55 5.58
N ASP A 104 0.40 -3.92 5.10
CA ASP A 104 -0.67 -4.50 5.92
C ASP A 104 -0.19 -5.76 6.67
N LEU A 105 0.61 -6.61 6.03
CA LEU A 105 1.20 -7.80 6.67
C LEU A 105 2.29 -7.47 7.69
N TYR A 106 3.16 -6.49 7.45
CA TYR A 106 4.16 -6.07 8.45
C TYR A 106 3.52 -5.48 9.69
N VAL A 107 2.48 -4.67 9.50
CA VAL A 107 1.69 -4.14 10.61
C VAL A 107 1.05 -5.29 11.40
N ALA A 108 0.34 -6.20 10.72
CA ALA A 108 -0.40 -7.26 11.39
C ALA A 108 0.51 -8.34 12.02
N ALA A 109 1.59 -8.75 11.37
CA ALA A 109 2.42 -9.87 11.79
C ALA A 109 3.67 -9.47 12.59
N ALA A 110 4.20 -8.26 12.38
CA ALA A 110 5.41 -7.78 13.04
C ALA A 110 5.15 -6.65 14.05
N GLY A 111 3.90 -6.23 14.24
CA GLY A 111 3.52 -5.23 15.25
C GLY A 111 4.00 -3.81 14.93
N ILE A 112 4.25 -3.50 13.65
CA ILE A 112 4.63 -2.15 13.22
C ILE A 112 3.45 -1.20 13.42
N ASN A 113 3.70 0.00 13.95
CA ASN A 113 2.65 0.97 14.19
C ASN A 113 2.01 1.44 12.86
N PRO A 114 0.71 1.22 12.62
CA PRO A 114 0.04 1.59 11.37
C PRO A 114 -0.01 3.10 11.10
N GLN A 115 0.30 3.95 12.08
CA GLN A 115 0.41 5.40 11.90
C GLN A 115 1.81 5.85 11.49
N ARG A 116 2.79 4.93 11.46
CA ARG A 116 4.22 5.22 11.19
C ARG A 116 4.73 4.44 9.97
N VAL A 117 3.85 4.17 9.03
CA VAL A 117 4.13 3.41 7.79
C VAL A 117 3.71 4.22 6.56
N MET A 118 4.39 4.00 5.43
CA MET A 118 4.09 4.64 4.13
C MET A 118 4.14 3.66 2.96
#